data_AF-A0A843KJC2-F1
#
_entry.id   AF-A0A843KJC2-F1
#
_cell.length_a   1.000
_cell.length_b   1.000
_cell.length_c   1.000
_cell.angle_alpha   90.00
_cell.angle_beta   90.00
_cell.angle_gamma   90.00
#
_symmetry.space_group_name_H-M   'P 1'
#
loop_
_entity.id
_entity.type
_entity.pdbx_description
1 polymer ?
#
loop_
_entity_poly.entity_id
_entity_poly.type
_entity_poly.pdbx_seq_one_letter_code
_entity_poly.pdbx_strand_id
1 'polypeptide(L)'
;MVCTFCGAASTEGAMVCSACYEKVRDEFFLRDWSVDPRSDLRSLGIRSACLRVGPSSQGEVLLRKGSDPYLLVERTLQAEDRSHLPTVLDHYLAGMGVGLHLMGDEQLPVRPKVRELLTIPDTLEYQGERWGRALLRLGNLLALSARDMSRLPLGEDLRKEIFIDRASRALALYRRAAAVPELAPISTANTALLRLWGGDTEALQDLKAAAVDDDTRMQLAKAYWDLGKEDEAAETVAMTEDLQESVLRLRRGCP
;
A
#
# COMPACT_ATOMS: atom_id res chain seq x y z
N MET A 1 -0.67 3.67 -28.22
CA MET A 1 -0.65 4.80 -27.26
C MET A 1 0.73 5.45 -27.34
N VAL A 2 0.87 6.75 -27.09
CA VAL A 2 2.19 7.42 -27.04
C VAL A 2 2.55 7.73 -25.60
N CYS A 3 3.85 7.62 -25.29
CA CYS A 3 4.39 8.02 -24.00
C CYS A 3 4.13 9.53 -23.80
N THR A 4 3.51 9.91 -22.69
CA THR A 4 3.21 11.30 -22.35
C THR A 4 4.47 12.13 -22.07
N PHE A 5 5.59 11.47 -21.78
CA PHE A 5 6.85 12.12 -21.42
C PHE A 5 7.76 12.39 -22.63
N CYS A 6 7.92 11.43 -23.54
CA CYS A 6 8.79 11.57 -24.72
C CYS A 6 8.07 11.60 -26.07
N GLY A 7 6.75 11.41 -26.09
CA GLY A 7 5.95 11.38 -27.32
C GLY A 7 6.17 10.15 -28.21
N ALA A 8 7.06 9.23 -27.83
CA ALA A 8 7.32 8.01 -28.60
C ALA A 8 6.15 7.02 -28.51
N ALA A 9 5.95 6.21 -29.55
CA ALA A 9 4.97 5.13 -29.53
C ALA A 9 5.33 4.14 -28.41
N SER A 10 4.42 3.97 -27.46
CA SER A 10 4.52 2.93 -26.44
C SER A 10 4.02 1.64 -27.05
N THR A 11 4.94 0.72 -27.32
CA THR A 11 4.66 -0.63 -27.87
C THR A 11 3.77 -1.44 -26.92
N GLU A 12 3.84 -1.15 -25.63
CA GLU A 12 3.14 -1.86 -24.56
C GLU A 12 1.82 -1.17 -24.16
N GLY A 13 1.56 0.04 -24.69
CA GLY A 13 0.36 0.79 -24.38
C GLY A 13 0.40 1.55 -23.04
N ALA A 14 1.57 1.68 -22.42
CA ALA A 14 1.78 2.52 -21.24
C ALA A 14 1.78 4.02 -21.54
N MET A 15 1.29 4.82 -20.58
CA MET A 15 1.46 6.29 -20.59
C MET A 15 2.92 6.70 -20.45
N VAL A 16 3.79 5.88 -19.85
CA VAL A 16 5.23 6.11 -19.79
C VAL A 16 5.95 4.89 -20.32
N CYS A 17 6.81 5.07 -21.32
CA CYS A 17 7.61 3.98 -21.86
C CYS A 17 8.74 3.59 -20.91
N SER A 18 9.24 2.36 -21.04
CA SER A 18 10.39 1.84 -20.29
C SER A 18 11.60 2.77 -20.29
N ALA A 19 11.89 3.46 -21.39
CA ALA A 19 13.02 4.41 -21.48
C ALA A 19 12.81 5.70 -20.67
N CYS A 20 11.57 6.14 -20.49
CA CYS A 20 11.26 7.30 -19.65
C CYS A 20 11.06 6.91 -18.19
N TYR A 21 10.74 5.65 -17.91
CA TYR A 21 10.56 5.15 -16.56
C TYR A 21 11.71 5.54 -15.63
N GLU A 22 12.97 5.29 -16.02
CA GLU A 22 14.14 5.65 -15.19
C GLU A 22 14.19 7.12 -14.77
N LYS A 23 13.64 8.02 -15.60
CA LYS A 23 13.65 9.47 -15.32
C LYS A 23 12.56 9.90 -14.35
N VAL A 24 11.46 9.16 -14.30
CA VAL A 24 10.26 9.50 -13.51
C VAL A 24 9.88 8.41 -12.50
N ARG A 25 10.71 7.37 -12.33
CA ARG A 25 10.47 6.23 -11.42
C ARG A 25 10.14 6.65 -9.99
N ASP A 26 10.72 7.79 -9.60
CA ASP A 26 10.58 8.46 -8.32
C ASP A 26 9.22 9.18 -8.15
N GLU A 27 8.56 9.53 -9.24
CA GLU A 27 7.23 10.16 -9.29
C GLU A 27 6.11 9.11 -9.31
N PHE A 28 6.42 7.86 -9.71
CA PHE A 28 5.52 6.71 -9.72
C PHE A 28 5.29 6.06 -8.34
N PHE A 29 5.08 6.88 -7.31
CA PHE A 29 5.06 6.37 -5.94
C PHE A 29 3.68 5.85 -5.51
N LEU A 30 2.61 6.58 -5.84
CA LEU A 30 1.22 6.18 -5.60
C LEU A 30 0.26 6.80 -6.64
N ARG A 31 -0.49 5.92 -7.34
CA ARG A 31 -1.78 6.10 -8.05
C ARG A 31 -2.04 7.26 -9.01
N ASP A 32 -1.33 8.37 -9.02
CA ASP A 32 -1.57 9.42 -10.02
C ASP A 32 -1.22 8.96 -11.45
N TRP A 33 -0.28 8.00 -11.57
CA TRP A 33 0.24 7.54 -12.86
C TRP A 33 0.19 6.02 -13.05
N SER A 34 -0.15 5.26 -12.00
CA SER A 34 -0.31 3.80 -12.06
C SER A 34 -1.71 3.33 -12.45
N VAL A 35 -2.62 4.27 -12.71
CA VAL A 35 -4.01 4.03 -13.08
C VAL A 35 -4.13 3.92 -14.60
N ASP A 36 -4.69 2.82 -15.09
CA ASP A 36 -5.08 2.69 -16.51
C ASP A 36 -6.09 3.81 -16.83
N PRO A 37 -5.88 4.66 -17.85
CA PRO A 37 -6.84 5.69 -18.25
C PRO A 37 -8.24 5.15 -18.62
N ARG A 38 -8.43 3.81 -18.73
CA ARG A 38 -9.74 3.16 -18.86
C ARG A 38 -10.44 2.86 -17.53
N SER A 39 -9.72 2.92 -16.41
CA SER A 39 -10.31 2.75 -15.08
C SER A 39 -10.94 4.08 -14.63
N ASP A 40 -12.24 4.02 -14.34
CA ASP A 40 -13.05 5.21 -14.08
C ASP A 40 -12.63 5.86 -12.76
N LEU A 41 -11.88 6.97 -12.85
CA LEU A 41 -11.44 7.80 -11.71
C LEU A 41 -12.62 8.26 -10.82
N ARG A 42 -13.87 8.21 -11.31
CA ARG A 42 -15.08 8.58 -10.55
C ARG A 42 -15.48 7.54 -9.49
N SER A 43 -14.92 6.34 -9.54
CA SER A 43 -15.22 5.26 -8.60
C SER A 43 -14.41 5.33 -7.30
N LEU A 44 -13.40 6.20 -7.23
CA LEU A 44 -12.64 6.48 -6.01
C LEU A 44 -13.47 7.44 -5.13
N GLY A 45 -14.29 6.88 -4.26
CA GLY A 45 -15.25 7.60 -3.42
C GLY A 45 -14.61 8.59 -2.42
N ILE A 46 -14.24 9.78 -2.90
CA ILE A 46 -13.73 10.87 -2.05
C ILE A 46 -14.88 11.42 -1.20
N ARG A 47 -15.04 10.91 0.02
CA ARG A 47 -15.95 11.43 1.05
C ARG A 47 -15.34 12.60 1.83
N SER A 48 -14.91 13.65 1.13
CA SER A 48 -14.42 14.87 1.78
C SER A 48 -14.68 16.10 0.92
N ALA A 49 -14.97 17.24 1.58
CA ALA A 49 -15.15 18.52 0.92
C ALA A 49 -13.83 18.91 0.22
N CYS A 50 -13.89 18.98 -1.11
CA CYS A 50 -12.78 19.38 -1.96
C CYS A 50 -12.97 20.85 -2.34
N LEU A 51 -11.97 21.70 -2.06
CA LEU A 51 -11.91 23.05 -2.60
C LEU A 51 -11.07 23.02 -3.87
N ARG A 52 -11.71 23.24 -5.02
CA ARG A 52 -11.01 23.40 -6.30
C ARG A 52 -10.51 24.82 -6.43
N VAL A 53 -9.20 24.99 -6.50
CA VAL A 53 -8.57 26.27 -6.85
C VAL A 53 -8.08 26.17 -8.30
N GLY A 54 -8.87 26.71 -9.23
CA GLY A 54 -8.56 26.75 -10.66
C GLY A 54 -9.16 25.60 -11.49
N PRO A 55 -8.95 25.61 -12.81
CA PRO A 55 -9.60 24.67 -13.75
C PRO A 55 -8.93 23.29 -13.85
N SER A 56 -7.83 23.03 -13.13
CA SER A 56 -7.11 21.74 -13.17
C SER A 56 -7.41 20.87 -11.95
N SER A 57 -7.45 19.55 -12.15
CA SER A 57 -7.58 18.54 -11.08
C SER A 57 -6.38 18.50 -10.12
N GLN A 58 -5.28 19.18 -10.45
CA GLN A 58 -4.09 19.29 -9.62
C GLN A 58 -4.24 20.33 -8.49
N GLY A 59 -5.29 21.16 -8.51
CA GLY A 59 -5.59 22.19 -7.50
C GLY A 59 -6.60 21.77 -6.43
N GLU A 60 -6.83 20.47 -6.25
CA GLU A 60 -7.80 19.94 -5.29
C GLU A 60 -7.23 19.95 -3.86
N VAL A 61 -7.64 20.94 -3.07
CA VAL A 61 -7.30 21.04 -1.65
C VAL A 61 -8.41 20.38 -0.82
N LEU A 62 -8.06 19.28 -0.16
CA LEU A 62 -8.96 18.60 0.79
C LEU A 62 -9.08 19.43 2.07
N LEU A 63 -10.20 20.15 2.22
CA LEU A 63 -10.49 20.91 3.43
C LEU A 63 -11.06 19.97 4.51
N ARG A 64 -10.20 19.42 5.35
CA ARG A 64 -10.63 18.75 6.59
C ARG A 64 -10.76 19.78 7.72
N LYS A 65 -11.72 19.58 8.62
CA LYS A 65 -11.77 20.30 9.91
C LYS A 65 -10.59 19.82 10.77
N GLY A 66 -9.64 20.69 11.07
CA GLY A 66 -8.47 20.41 11.93
C GLY A 66 -7.14 20.73 11.26
N SER A 67 -6.06 20.76 12.05
CA SER A 67 -4.68 20.87 11.53
C SER A 67 -4.38 19.68 10.63
N ASP A 68 -3.81 19.91 9.46
CA ASP A 68 -3.38 18.84 8.56
C ASP A 68 -2.50 17.82 9.32
N PRO A 69 -2.92 16.55 9.41
CA PRO A 69 -2.14 15.50 10.08
C PRO A 69 -0.72 15.35 9.54
N TYR A 70 -0.49 15.73 8.28
CA TYR A 70 0.85 15.77 7.70
C TYR A 70 1.74 16.85 8.34
N LEU A 71 1.19 18.06 8.56
CA LEU A 71 1.90 19.13 9.28
C LEU A 71 2.24 18.72 10.71
N LEU A 72 1.45 17.85 11.34
CA LEU A 72 1.77 17.32 12.67
C LEU A 72 3.00 16.39 12.62
N VAL A 73 3.12 15.54 11.60
CA VAL A 73 4.32 14.71 11.38
C VAL A 73 5.54 15.61 11.15
N GLU A 74 5.45 16.59 10.26
CA GLU A 74 6.55 17.52 9.98
C GLU A 74 6.99 18.29 11.23
N ARG A 75 6.04 18.84 11.99
CA ARG A 75 6.33 19.53 13.26
C ARG A 75 7.02 18.61 14.25
N THR A 76 6.60 17.35 14.34
CA THR A 76 7.22 16.37 15.25
C THR A 76 8.63 16.01 14.81
N LEU A 77 8.90 15.95 13.50
CA LEU A 77 10.26 15.74 12.97
C LEU A 77 11.19 16.92 13.25
N GLN A 78 10.66 18.14 13.23
CA GLN A 78 11.40 19.38 13.50
C GLN A 78 11.54 19.69 14.99
N ALA A 79 10.76 19.03 15.86
CA ALA A 79 10.81 19.22 17.29
C ALA A 79 12.11 18.65 17.90
N GLU A 80 12.54 19.24 19.01
CA GLU A 80 13.63 18.72 19.85
C GLU A 80 13.26 17.38 20.49
N ASP A 81 12.01 17.26 20.96
CA ASP A 81 11.44 16.00 21.44
C ASP A 81 10.65 15.29 20.33
N ARG A 82 11.13 14.11 19.94
CA ARG A 82 10.56 13.26 18.90
C ARG A 82 9.93 11.98 19.45
N SER A 83 9.73 11.89 20.77
CA SER A 83 9.20 10.70 21.45
C SER A 83 7.82 10.26 20.94
N HIS A 84 6.99 11.21 20.49
CA HIS A 84 5.65 10.95 19.99
C HIS A 84 5.59 10.57 18.50
N LEU A 85 6.70 10.67 17.77
CA LEU A 85 6.74 10.42 16.32
C LEU A 85 6.17 9.05 15.93
N PRO A 86 6.47 7.93 16.63
CA PRO A 86 5.89 6.64 16.30
C PRO A 86 4.35 6.65 16.31
N THR A 87 3.74 7.33 17.30
CA THR A 87 2.28 7.39 17.43
C THR A 87 1.65 8.27 16.37
N VAL A 88 2.25 9.44 16.13
CA VAL A 88 1.77 10.40 15.12
C VAL A 88 1.84 9.78 13.73
N LEU A 89 2.95 9.10 13.41
CA LEU A 89 3.14 8.43 12.13
C LEU A 89 2.16 7.27 11.97
N ASP A 90 1.97 6.47 13.01
CA ASP A 90 1.02 5.35 12.98
C ASP A 90 -0.42 5.81 12.69
N HIS A 91 -0.89 6.81 13.43
CA HIS A 91 -2.22 7.39 13.23
C HIS A 91 -2.36 8.07 11.87
N TYR A 92 -1.30 8.72 11.39
CA TYR A 92 -1.30 9.34 10.08
C TYR A 92 -1.51 8.30 8.97
N LEU A 93 -0.74 7.21 9.00
CA LEU A 93 -0.83 6.12 8.01
C LEU A 93 -2.16 5.38 8.11
N ALA A 94 -2.64 5.10 9.32
CA ALA A 94 -3.97 4.53 9.54
C ALA A 94 -5.07 5.44 8.95
N GLY A 95 -4.98 6.76 9.19
CA GLY A 95 -5.90 7.76 8.64
C GLY A 95 -5.79 8.00 7.13
N MET A 96 -4.77 7.43 6.48
CA MET A 96 -4.67 7.30 5.03
C MET A 96 -5.35 6.03 4.49
N GLY A 97 -5.85 5.13 5.35
CA GLY A 97 -6.39 3.85 4.93
C GLY A 97 -5.33 2.76 4.78
N VAL A 98 -4.13 2.95 5.35
CA VAL A 98 -3.11 1.89 5.39
C VAL A 98 -3.42 0.95 6.55
N GLY A 99 -3.92 -0.23 6.22
CA GLY A 99 -4.17 -1.30 7.18
C GLY A 99 -2.89 -1.81 7.84
N LEU A 100 -3.04 -2.49 8.99
CA LEU A 100 -1.95 -3.29 9.57
C LEU A 100 -1.76 -4.58 8.77
N HIS A 101 -2.87 -5.19 8.37
CA HIS A 101 -2.94 -6.34 7.49
C HIS A 101 -2.95 -5.86 6.04
N LEU A 102 -1.99 -6.32 5.26
CA LEU A 102 -1.92 -6.09 3.82
C LEU A 102 -3.04 -6.87 3.13
N MET A 103 -3.93 -6.19 2.42
CA MET A 103 -5.04 -6.80 1.66
C MET A 103 -4.84 -6.68 0.15
N GLY A 104 -4.18 -5.61 -0.27
CA GLY A 104 -3.91 -5.31 -1.67
C GLY A 104 -5.01 -4.53 -2.41
N ASP A 105 -6.13 -4.24 -1.76
CA ASP A 105 -7.24 -3.43 -2.30
C ASP A 105 -7.42 -2.08 -1.59
N GLU A 106 -6.49 -1.73 -0.70
CA GLU A 106 -6.48 -0.47 0.03
C GLU A 106 -6.51 0.72 -0.93
N GLN A 107 -7.46 1.63 -0.71
CA GLN A 107 -7.62 2.82 -1.54
C GLN A 107 -6.89 4.02 -0.96
N LEU A 108 -5.59 4.09 -1.23
CA LEU A 108 -4.74 5.14 -0.69
C LEU A 108 -5.02 6.49 -1.37
N PRO A 109 -5.33 7.55 -0.60
CA PRO A 109 -5.46 8.87 -1.16
C PRO A 109 -4.10 9.37 -1.62
N VAL A 110 -4.09 10.08 -2.74
CA VAL A 110 -2.91 10.78 -3.23
C VAL A 110 -2.56 11.86 -2.21
N ARG A 111 -1.37 11.74 -1.61
CA ARG A 111 -0.85 12.76 -0.72
C ARG A 111 0.55 13.15 -1.15
N PRO A 112 0.84 14.46 -1.26
CA PRO A 112 2.21 14.89 -1.50
C PRO A 112 3.09 14.38 -0.35
N LYS A 113 4.33 14.03 -0.67
CA LYS A 113 5.39 13.72 0.31
C LYS A 113 5.27 12.39 1.09
N VAL A 114 4.42 11.44 0.67
CA VAL A 114 4.45 10.06 1.22
C VAL A 114 5.84 9.43 1.11
N ARG A 115 6.57 9.76 0.04
CA ARG A 115 7.96 9.34 -0.16
C ARG A 115 8.88 9.74 1.01
N GLU A 116 8.72 10.94 1.55
CA GLU A 116 9.55 11.44 2.67
C GLU A 116 9.31 10.62 3.95
N LEU A 117 8.11 10.08 4.12
CA LEU A 117 7.78 9.24 5.28
C LEU A 117 8.57 7.92 5.26
N LEU A 118 8.92 7.43 4.08
CA LEU A 118 9.66 6.17 3.92
C LEU A 118 11.14 6.29 4.19
N THR A 119 11.69 7.51 4.27
CA THR A 119 13.06 7.75 4.70
C THR A 119 13.19 7.91 6.22
N ILE A 120 12.06 8.04 6.94
CA ILE A 120 12.06 8.15 8.41
C ILE A 120 12.70 6.92 9.05
N PRO A 121 12.35 5.66 8.68
CA PRO A 121 12.94 4.48 9.30
C PRO A 121 14.43 4.28 9.02
N ASP A 122 14.98 4.95 8.00
CA ASP A 122 16.41 4.89 7.65
C ASP A 122 17.25 5.84 8.51
N THR A 123 16.61 6.88 9.07
CA THR A 123 17.27 7.94 9.84
C THR A 123 16.97 7.87 11.32
N LEU A 124 15.85 7.27 11.71
CA LEU A 124 15.39 7.16 13.08
C LEU A 124 15.05 5.72 13.44
N GLU A 125 15.44 5.32 14.65
CA GLU A 125 15.15 4.00 15.19
C GLU A 125 14.55 4.14 16.59
N TYR A 126 13.30 3.71 16.71
CA TYR A 126 12.57 3.65 17.98
C TYR A 126 12.33 2.20 18.36
N GLN A 127 11.98 1.97 19.63
CA GLN A 127 11.59 0.65 20.12
C GLN A 127 10.10 0.62 20.48
N GLY A 128 9.55 -0.59 20.49
CA GLY A 128 8.20 -0.88 20.98
C GLY A 128 7.13 -0.94 19.90
N GLU A 129 5.94 -1.34 20.34
CA GLU A 129 4.83 -1.72 19.48
C GLU A 129 4.34 -0.59 18.56
N ARG A 130 4.26 0.64 19.07
CA ARG A 130 3.81 1.81 18.29
C ARG A 130 4.69 2.06 17.08
N TRP A 131 6.01 1.87 17.24
CA TRP A 131 6.94 1.97 16.13
C TRP A 131 6.81 0.80 15.16
N GLY A 132 6.68 -0.42 15.69
CA GLY A 132 6.44 -1.60 14.87
C GLY A 132 5.17 -1.49 14.00
N ARG A 133 4.07 -0.94 14.54
CA ARG A 133 2.83 -0.68 13.79
C ARG A 133 3.04 0.33 12.66
N ALA A 134 3.79 1.41 12.92
CA ALA A 134 4.15 2.36 11.89
C ALA A 134 5.02 1.71 10.80
N LEU A 135 6.00 0.88 11.17
CA LEU A 135 6.84 0.13 10.24
C LEU A 135 6.02 -0.83 9.37
N LEU A 136 5.06 -1.57 9.95
CA LEU A 136 4.15 -2.43 9.18
C LEU A 136 3.38 -1.62 8.12
N ARG A 137 2.82 -0.48 8.51
CA ARG A 137 2.06 0.38 7.58
C ARG A 137 2.95 0.96 6.48
N LEU A 138 4.15 1.43 6.81
CA LEU A 138 5.12 1.87 5.80
C LEU A 138 5.53 0.73 4.86
N GLY A 139 5.69 -0.48 5.39
CA GLY A 139 5.93 -1.69 4.58
C GLY A 139 4.76 -1.99 3.65
N ASN A 140 3.53 -1.88 4.15
CA ASN A 140 2.31 -2.10 3.35
C ASN A 140 2.20 -1.05 2.24
N LEU A 141 2.56 0.21 2.49
CA LEU A 141 2.65 1.23 1.43
C LEU A 141 3.61 0.81 0.31
N LEU A 142 4.81 0.33 0.66
CA LEU A 142 5.78 -0.15 -0.31
C LEU A 142 5.30 -1.40 -1.05
N ALA A 143 4.64 -2.33 -0.36
CA ALA A 143 4.08 -3.55 -0.94
C ALA A 143 2.95 -3.24 -1.95
N LEU A 144 2.04 -2.34 -1.61
CA LEU A 144 0.99 -1.86 -2.51
C LEU A 144 1.59 -1.15 -3.71
N SER A 145 2.61 -0.32 -3.47
CA SER A 145 3.37 0.35 -4.52
C SER A 145 4.08 -0.65 -5.44
N ALA A 146 4.66 -1.73 -4.92
CA ALA A 146 5.26 -2.81 -5.71
C ALA A 146 4.20 -3.50 -6.59
N ARG A 147 3.03 -3.82 -6.01
CA ARG A 147 1.90 -4.45 -6.71
C ARG A 147 1.35 -3.58 -7.83
N ASP A 148 1.17 -2.29 -7.58
CA ASP A 148 0.61 -1.37 -8.58
C ASP A 148 1.59 -1.18 -9.76
N MET A 149 2.90 -1.15 -9.49
CA MET A 149 3.90 -1.04 -10.55
C MET A 149 4.04 -2.30 -11.40
N SER A 150 3.92 -3.49 -10.80
CA SER A 150 3.97 -4.73 -11.58
C SER A 150 2.77 -4.90 -12.51
N ARG A 151 1.70 -4.12 -12.31
CA ARG A 151 0.53 -4.06 -13.19
C ARG A 151 0.68 -3.06 -14.33
N LEU A 152 1.64 -2.12 -14.24
CA LEU A 152 1.88 -1.20 -15.34
C LEU A 152 2.31 -1.99 -16.59
N PRO A 153 1.87 -1.59 -17.79
CA PRO A 153 2.30 -2.23 -19.02
C PRO A 153 3.72 -1.75 -19.39
N LEU A 154 4.66 -2.00 -18.50
CA LEU A 154 6.10 -1.92 -18.71
C LEU A 154 6.55 -3.34 -19.07
N GLY A 155 7.55 -3.50 -19.93
CA GLY A 155 8.10 -4.82 -20.29
C GLY A 155 8.32 -5.74 -19.08
N GLU A 156 8.22 -7.06 -19.28
CA GLU A 156 8.22 -8.05 -18.19
C GLU A 156 9.44 -7.95 -17.28
N ASP A 157 10.63 -7.74 -17.85
CA ASP A 157 11.88 -7.62 -17.08
C ASP A 157 11.89 -6.39 -16.18
N LEU A 158 11.46 -5.23 -16.72
CA LEU A 158 11.41 -3.98 -15.95
C LEU A 158 10.38 -4.07 -14.82
N ARG A 159 9.22 -4.70 -15.07
CA ARG A 159 8.22 -4.95 -14.01
C ARG A 159 8.79 -5.79 -12.87
N LYS A 160 9.52 -6.86 -13.19
CA LYS A 160 10.14 -7.74 -12.19
C LYS A 160 11.17 -6.98 -11.37
N GLU A 161 12.02 -6.19 -11.99
CA GLU A 161 13.03 -5.38 -11.30
C GLU A 161 12.40 -4.38 -10.33
N ILE A 162 11.40 -3.62 -10.78
CA ILE A 162 10.70 -2.63 -9.94
C ILE A 162 9.99 -3.30 -8.76
N PHE A 163 9.35 -4.46 -9.02
CA PHE A 163 8.70 -5.22 -7.97
C PHE A 163 9.72 -5.66 -6.91
N ILE A 164 10.84 -6.24 -7.32
CA ILE A 164 11.90 -6.74 -6.42
C ILE A 164 12.46 -5.59 -5.57
N ASP A 165 12.78 -4.43 -6.17
CA ASP A 165 13.28 -3.26 -5.44
C ASP A 165 12.32 -2.84 -4.31
N ARG A 166 11.06 -2.57 -4.65
CA ARG A 166 10.06 -2.11 -3.68
C ARG A 166 9.70 -3.19 -2.65
N ALA A 167 9.58 -4.45 -3.09
CA ALA A 167 9.32 -5.57 -2.21
C ALA A 167 10.46 -5.77 -1.20
N SER A 168 11.71 -5.65 -1.61
CA SER A 168 12.86 -5.81 -0.71
C SER A 168 12.85 -4.82 0.45
N ARG A 169 12.46 -3.56 0.17
CA ARG A 169 12.31 -2.50 1.18
C ARG A 169 11.13 -2.77 2.11
N ALA A 170 10.00 -3.23 1.57
CA ALA A 170 8.85 -3.63 2.39
C ALA A 170 9.21 -4.78 3.34
N LEU A 171 9.89 -5.82 2.82
CA LEU A 171 10.35 -6.96 3.60
C LEU A 171 11.32 -6.56 4.72
N ALA A 172 12.20 -5.57 4.49
CA ALA A 172 13.08 -5.06 5.52
C ALA A 172 12.30 -4.40 6.67
N LEU A 173 11.24 -3.64 6.38
CA LEU A 173 10.37 -3.03 7.40
C LEU A 173 9.58 -4.10 8.17
N TYR A 174 9.06 -5.11 7.48
CA TYR A 174 8.39 -6.24 8.13
C TYR A 174 9.31 -6.98 9.10
N ARG A 175 10.55 -7.31 8.68
CA ARG A 175 11.53 -7.95 9.60
C ARG A 175 11.79 -7.12 10.85
N ARG A 176 11.87 -5.80 10.74
CA ARG A 176 12.04 -4.91 11.89
C ARG A 176 10.79 -4.89 12.78
N ALA A 177 9.59 -4.86 12.19
CA ALA A 177 8.34 -4.94 12.94
C ALA A 177 8.17 -6.29 13.65
N ALA A 178 8.62 -7.40 13.05
CA ALA A 178 8.57 -8.74 13.63
C ALA A 178 9.44 -8.92 14.89
N ALA A 179 10.37 -7.98 15.16
CA ALA A 179 11.09 -7.95 16.42
C ALA A 179 10.17 -7.62 17.62
N VAL A 180 8.99 -7.08 17.37
CA VAL A 180 7.92 -6.92 18.36
C VAL A 180 7.04 -8.17 18.35
N PRO A 181 6.98 -8.96 19.44
CA PRO A 181 6.27 -10.25 19.46
C PRO A 181 4.80 -10.17 19.04
N GLU A 182 4.09 -9.12 19.46
CA GLU A 182 2.67 -8.90 19.16
C GLU A 182 2.42 -8.64 17.67
N LEU A 183 3.44 -8.18 16.93
CA LEU A 183 3.36 -7.85 15.51
C LEU A 183 3.96 -8.90 14.60
N ALA A 184 4.68 -9.89 15.16
CA ALA A 184 5.31 -10.96 14.40
C ALA A 184 4.31 -11.79 13.55
N PRO A 185 3.10 -12.15 14.05
CA PRO A 185 2.10 -12.84 13.23
C PRO A 185 1.66 -12.01 12.02
N ILE A 186 1.36 -10.72 12.23
CA ILE A 186 0.93 -9.79 11.18
C ILE A 186 2.04 -9.62 10.14
N SER A 187 3.28 -9.42 10.60
CA SER A 187 4.45 -9.32 9.74
C SER A 187 4.66 -10.57 8.88
N THR A 188 4.43 -11.76 9.45
CA THR A 188 4.55 -13.04 8.75
C THR A 188 3.50 -13.15 7.65
N ALA A 189 2.23 -12.85 7.97
CA ALA A 189 1.14 -12.86 7.00
C ALA A 189 1.38 -11.85 5.86
N ASN A 190 1.77 -10.60 6.17
CA ASN A 190 2.07 -9.59 5.16
C ASN A 190 3.25 -9.98 4.27
N THR A 191 4.28 -10.61 4.84
CA THR A 191 5.43 -11.13 4.10
C THR A 191 5.01 -12.23 3.13
N ALA A 192 4.18 -13.18 3.59
CA ALA A 192 3.67 -14.26 2.75
C ALA A 192 2.83 -13.72 1.58
N LEU A 193 1.95 -12.76 1.84
CA LEU A 193 1.13 -12.15 0.79
C LEU A 193 1.97 -11.38 -0.24
N LEU A 194 2.98 -10.63 0.19
CA LEU A 194 3.90 -9.94 -0.72
C LEU A 194 4.70 -10.93 -1.58
N ARG A 195 5.17 -12.04 -1.01
CA ARG A 195 5.85 -13.11 -1.75
C ARG A 195 4.92 -13.74 -2.80
N LEU A 196 3.66 -13.99 -2.45
CA LEU A 196 2.65 -14.47 -3.39
C LEU A 196 2.48 -13.54 -4.59
N TRP A 197 2.42 -12.22 -4.37
CA TRP A 197 2.36 -11.25 -5.47
C TRP A 197 3.63 -11.24 -6.34
N GLY A 198 4.77 -11.65 -5.77
CA GLY A 198 6.03 -11.86 -6.50
C GLY A 198 6.09 -13.17 -7.28
N GLY A 199 5.05 -14.01 -7.22
CA GLY A 199 4.98 -15.29 -7.93
C GLY A 199 5.50 -16.49 -7.13
N ASP A 200 5.87 -16.30 -5.86
CA ASP A 200 6.26 -17.38 -4.97
C ASP A 200 5.01 -18.11 -4.44
N THR A 201 4.66 -19.22 -5.10
CA THR A 201 3.46 -19.99 -4.77
C THR A 201 3.58 -20.77 -3.46
N GLU A 202 4.79 -21.03 -2.98
CA GLU A 202 5.02 -21.71 -1.70
C GLU A 202 4.59 -20.84 -0.52
N ALA A 203 4.67 -19.52 -0.67
CA ALA A 203 4.22 -18.56 0.33
C ALA A 203 2.71 -18.67 0.66
N LEU A 204 1.92 -19.38 -0.16
CA LEU A 204 0.52 -19.69 0.19
C LEU A 204 0.43 -20.57 1.43
N GLN A 205 1.36 -21.52 1.61
CA GLN A 205 1.38 -22.38 2.79
C GLN A 205 1.75 -21.58 4.04
N ASP A 206 2.69 -20.65 3.91
CA ASP A 206 3.07 -19.73 5.00
C ASP A 206 1.86 -18.88 5.42
N LEU A 207 1.09 -18.36 4.46
CA LEU A 207 -0.11 -17.57 4.74
C LEU A 207 -1.22 -18.40 5.39
N LYS A 208 -1.41 -19.65 4.96
CA LYS A 208 -2.35 -20.58 5.62
C LYS A 208 -1.97 -20.85 7.06
N ALA A 209 -0.68 -21.07 7.33
CA ALA A 209 -0.19 -21.31 8.70
C ALA A 209 -0.37 -20.08 9.61
N ALA A 210 -0.31 -18.87 9.04
CA ALA A 210 -0.51 -17.62 9.76
C ALA A 210 -2.00 -17.24 9.97
N ALA A 211 -2.95 -17.88 9.28
CA ALA A 211 -4.38 -17.54 9.29
C ALA A 211 -5.12 -18.06 10.53
N VAL A 212 -4.74 -17.56 11.71
CA VAL A 212 -5.27 -18.01 13.01
C VAL A 212 -6.42 -17.16 13.54
N ASP A 213 -6.52 -15.91 13.11
CA ASP A 213 -7.54 -14.94 13.51
C ASP A 213 -8.32 -14.43 12.29
N ASP A 214 -9.38 -13.66 12.52
CA ASP A 214 -10.26 -13.19 11.44
C ASP A 214 -9.55 -12.26 10.44
N ASP A 215 -8.66 -11.39 10.90
CA ASP A 215 -7.95 -10.48 9.99
C ASP A 215 -6.97 -11.24 9.07
N THR A 216 -6.22 -12.19 9.61
CA THR A 216 -5.31 -13.05 8.82
C THR A 216 -6.04 -14.06 7.95
N ARG A 217 -7.21 -14.56 8.38
CA ARG A 217 -8.13 -15.34 7.52
C ARG A 217 -8.67 -14.50 6.38
N MET A 218 -9.00 -13.23 6.62
CA MET A 218 -9.40 -12.31 5.57
C MET A 218 -8.28 -12.07 4.55
N GLN A 219 -7.02 -11.96 4.98
CA GLN A 219 -5.87 -11.90 4.07
C GLN A 219 -5.74 -13.17 3.22
N LEU A 220 -5.91 -14.35 3.82
CA LEU A 220 -5.89 -15.62 3.10
C LEU A 220 -7.04 -15.73 2.10
N ALA A 221 -8.26 -15.36 2.50
CA ALA A 221 -9.41 -15.34 1.61
C ALA A 221 -9.17 -14.42 0.41
N LYS A 222 -8.53 -13.26 0.63
CA LYS A 222 -8.17 -12.34 -0.44
C LYS A 222 -7.12 -12.92 -1.38
N ALA A 223 -6.12 -13.61 -0.85
CA ALA A 223 -5.13 -14.31 -1.66
C ALA A 223 -5.77 -15.38 -2.54
N TYR A 224 -6.72 -16.17 -2.02
CA TYR A 224 -7.46 -17.15 -2.81
C TYR A 224 -8.29 -16.49 -3.91
N TRP A 225 -9.00 -15.41 -3.59
CA TRP A 225 -9.77 -14.64 -4.56
C TRP A 225 -8.90 -14.14 -5.71
N ASP A 226 -7.73 -13.55 -5.40
CA ASP A 226 -6.79 -13.04 -6.41
C ASP A 226 -6.18 -14.16 -7.28
N LEU A 227 -6.16 -15.40 -6.78
CA LEU A 227 -5.71 -16.61 -7.50
C LEU A 227 -6.85 -17.29 -8.29
N GLY A 228 -8.08 -16.77 -8.26
CA GLY A 228 -9.25 -17.37 -8.91
C GLY A 228 -9.81 -18.61 -8.18
N LYS A 229 -9.47 -18.78 -6.90
CA LYS A 229 -9.91 -19.88 -6.04
C LYS A 229 -11.11 -19.43 -5.19
N GLU A 230 -12.23 -19.19 -5.87
CA GLU A 230 -13.41 -18.55 -5.26
C GLU A 230 -14.05 -19.42 -4.16
N ASP A 231 -14.07 -20.74 -4.34
CA ASP A 231 -14.62 -21.68 -3.35
C ASP A 231 -13.80 -21.66 -2.06
N GLU A 232 -12.47 -21.76 -2.16
CA GLU A 232 -11.58 -21.68 -1.00
C GLU A 232 -11.63 -20.30 -0.31
N ALA A 233 -11.81 -19.23 -1.09
CA ALA A 233 -12.02 -17.89 -0.53
C ALA A 233 -13.32 -17.82 0.29
N ALA A 234 -14.41 -18.38 -0.23
CA ALA A 234 -15.71 -18.41 0.44
C ALA A 234 -15.67 -19.28 1.71
N GLU A 235 -15.05 -20.46 1.65
CA GLU A 235 -14.83 -21.32 2.81
C GLU A 235 -14.04 -20.62 3.91
N THR A 236 -12.96 -19.91 3.53
CA THR A 236 -12.13 -19.17 4.50
C THR A 236 -12.93 -18.05 5.18
N VAL A 237 -13.76 -17.31 4.44
CA VAL A 237 -14.64 -16.29 5.00
C VAL A 237 -15.71 -16.88 5.91
N ALA A 238 -16.24 -18.06 5.59
CA ALA A 238 -17.23 -18.76 6.40
C ALA A 238 -16.71 -19.17 7.80
N MET A 239 -15.38 -19.23 7.97
CA MET A 239 -14.73 -19.54 9.25
C MET A 239 -14.48 -18.31 10.13
N THR A 240 -14.88 -17.11 9.70
CA THR A 240 -14.75 -15.87 10.49
C THR A 240 -15.92 -15.70 11.46
N GLU A 241 -15.72 -14.99 12.56
CA GLU A 241 -16.76 -14.73 13.57
C GLU A 241 -17.81 -13.75 13.03
N ASP A 242 -17.40 -12.70 12.32
CA ASP A 242 -18.29 -11.76 11.63
C ASP A 242 -18.37 -12.03 10.12
N LEU A 243 -19.21 -13.00 9.76
CA LEU A 243 -19.43 -13.38 8.37
C LEU A 243 -19.93 -12.22 7.49
N GLN A 244 -20.79 -11.35 8.02
CA GLN A 244 -21.40 -10.28 7.22
C GLN A 244 -20.37 -9.21 6.85
N GLU A 245 -19.55 -8.79 7.81
CA GLU A 245 -18.48 -7.84 7.56
C GLU A 245 -17.41 -8.42 6.64
N SER A 246 -17.02 -9.68 6.86
CA SER A 246 -16.02 -10.39 6.05
C SER A 246 -16.43 -10.53 4.58
N VAL A 247 -17.69 -10.88 4.29
CA VAL A 247 -18.21 -10.93 2.91
C VAL A 247 -18.19 -9.56 2.25
N LEU A 248 -18.52 -8.49 3.00
CA LEU A 248 -18.46 -7.13 2.48
C LEU A 248 -17.02 -6.71 2.17
N ARG A 249 -16.07 -6.98 3.06
CA ARG A 249 -14.64 -6.69 2.88
C ARG A 249 -14.06 -7.45 1.69
N LEU A 250 -14.38 -8.74 1.51
CA LEU A 250 -13.89 -9.51 0.35
C LEU A 250 -14.37 -8.93 -0.98
N ARG A 251 -15.65 -8.52 -1.06
CA ARG A 251 -16.28 -8.04 -2.30
C ARG A 251 -15.99 -6.58 -2.64
N ARG A 252 -15.94 -5.70 -1.63
CA ARG A 252 -15.79 -4.24 -1.81
C ARG A 252 -14.38 -3.73 -1.55
N GLY A 253 -13.52 -4.57 -0.97
CA GLY A 253 -12.21 -4.21 -0.45
C GLY A 253 -12.25 -3.50 0.89
N CYS A 254 -11.08 -3.22 1.46
CA CYS A 254 -10.98 -2.48 2.72
C CYS A 254 -11.57 -1.06 2.59
N PRO A 255 -12.46 -0.63 3.52
CA PRO A 255 -13.04 0.71 3.54
C PRO A 255 -12.03 1.83 3.86
#